data_AF-A0A348NRD7-F1
#
_entry.id   AF-A0A348NRD7-F1
#
_cell.length_a   1.000
_cell.length_b   1.000
_cell.length_c   1.000
_cell.angle_alpha   90.00
_cell.angle_beta   90.00
_cell.angle_gamma   90.00
#
_symmetry.space_group_name_H-M   'P 1'
#
loop_
_entity.id
_entity.type
_entity.pdbx_description
1 polymer ?
#
loop_
_entity_poly.entity_id
_entity_poly.type
_entity_poly.pdbx_seq_one_letter_code
_entity_poly.pdbx_strand_id
1 'polypeptide(L)'
;SIDNIRTVLEDIRVERIDHGTNIVEDPELVAMAKERGLGFTCCPVSNSFVTEQMKADEIVSLLRAGLRVTINSDDPAYFGAYVGDNYIALAEQAGLSHTELVQLAINSFEASWLTPERRAAYIDRVKDYAADRGVALPS
;
A
#
# COMPACT_ATOMS: atom_id res chain seq x y z
N SER A 1 -5.30 -17.47 0.81
CA SER A 1 -4.22 -18.48 0.83
C SER A 1 -3.14 -18.05 -0.14
N ILE A 2 -1.91 -18.55 0.04
CA ILE A 2 -0.83 -18.34 -0.92
C ILE A 2 -1.18 -18.89 -2.32
N ASP A 3 -1.90 -20.00 -2.41
CA ASP A 3 -2.35 -20.55 -3.70
C ASP A 3 -3.21 -19.57 -4.50
N ASN A 4 -4.16 -18.89 -3.84
CA ASN A 4 -4.98 -17.87 -4.51
C ASN A 4 -4.12 -16.69 -5.01
N ILE A 5 -3.11 -16.29 -4.23
CA ILE A 5 -2.19 -15.21 -4.64
C ILE A 5 -1.37 -15.66 -5.85
N ARG A 6 -0.89 -16.90 -5.86
CA ARG A 6 -0.18 -17.49 -7.00
C ARG A 6 -1.06 -17.52 -8.25
N THR A 7 -2.30 -17.99 -8.14
CA THR A 7 -3.25 -18.00 -9.28
C THR A 7 -3.49 -16.60 -9.83
N VAL A 8 -3.72 -15.58 -8.99
CA VAL A 8 -3.96 -14.22 -9.52
C VAL A 8 -2.71 -13.61 -10.17
N LEU A 9 -1.50 -13.99 -9.71
CA LEU A 9 -0.24 -13.51 -10.27
C LEU A 9 0.14 -14.24 -11.57
N GLU A 10 0.09 -15.57 -11.60
CA GLU A 10 0.63 -16.39 -12.69
C GLU A 10 -0.41 -16.61 -13.80
N ASP A 11 -1.65 -16.93 -13.43
CA ASP A 11 -2.71 -17.33 -14.37
C ASP A 11 -3.54 -16.13 -14.82
N ILE A 12 -4.09 -15.36 -13.86
CA ILE A 12 -4.97 -14.22 -14.15
C ILE A 12 -4.17 -12.98 -14.57
N ARG A 13 -2.96 -12.83 -14.02
CA ARG A 13 -2.01 -11.74 -14.32
C ARG A 13 -2.59 -10.36 -14.02
N VAL A 14 -3.08 -10.20 -12.79
CA VAL A 14 -3.63 -8.93 -12.31
C VAL A 14 -2.57 -7.82 -12.25
N GLU A 15 -3.01 -6.57 -12.37
CA GLU A 15 -2.14 -5.38 -12.24
C GLU A 15 -1.99 -4.91 -10.78
N ARG A 16 -2.95 -5.29 -9.92
CA ARG A 16 -2.89 -5.08 -8.47
C ARG A 16 -3.60 -6.22 -7.74
N ILE A 17 -3.29 -6.35 -6.45
CA ILE A 17 -3.97 -7.26 -5.54
C ILE A 17 -4.62 -6.42 -4.44
N ASP A 18 -5.90 -6.66 -4.20
CA ASP A 18 -6.60 -6.04 -3.08
C ASP A 18 -6.39 -6.91 -1.82
N HIS A 19 -6.01 -6.26 -0.71
CA HIS A 19 -5.42 -6.88 0.48
C HIS A 19 -4.11 -7.62 0.19
N GLY A 20 -4.15 -8.95 0.06
CA GLY A 20 -3.02 -9.81 -0.31
C GLY A 20 -1.81 -9.79 0.63
N THR A 21 -1.93 -9.22 1.84
CA THR A 21 -0.76 -9.01 2.73
C THR A 21 -0.12 -10.31 3.21
N ASN A 22 -0.86 -11.41 3.23
CA ASN A 22 -0.34 -12.74 3.54
C ASN A 22 0.66 -13.27 2.47
N ILE A 23 0.88 -12.55 1.36
CA ILE A 23 1.96 -12.84 0.42
C ILE A 23 3.34 -12.90 1.10
N VAL A 24 3.53 -12.22 2.23
CA VAL A 24 4.78 -12.26 3.01
C VAL A 24 5.18 -13.67 3.45
N GLU A 25 4.26 -14.62 3.46
CA GLU A 25 4.52 -16.03 3.76
C GLU A 25 5.33 -16.72 2.65
N ASP A 26 5.38 -16.15 1.44
CA ASP A 26 6.09 -16.69 0.27
C ASP A 26 7.02 -15.62 -0.35
N PRO A 27 8.33 -15.65 -0.03
CA PRO A 27 9.30 -14.68 -0.55
C PRO A 27 9.44 -14.67 -2.07
N GLU A 28 9.18 -15.79 -2.76
CA GLU A 28 9.25 -15.86 -4.22
C GLU A 28 8.12 -15.05 -4.86
N LEU A 29 6.91 -15.14 -4.29
CA LEU A 29 5.78 -14.32 -4.74
C LEU A 29 5.98 -12.84 -4.43
N VAL A 30 6.58 -12.50 -3.28
CA VAL A 30 6.97 -11.11 -2.96
C VAL A 30 7.95 -10.57 -4.01
N ALA A 31 8.98 -11.34 -4.36
CA ALA A 31 9.96 -10.95 -5.37
C ALA A 31 9.30 -10.75 -6.75
N MET A 32 8.44 -11.69 -7.16
CA MET A 32 7.68 -11.58 -8.41
C MET A 32 6.78 -10.35 -8.45
N ALA A 33 6.05 -10.08 -7.37
CA ALA A 33 5.16 -8.93 -7.27
C ALA A 33 5.92 -7.61 -7.33
N LYS A 34 7.09 -7.54 -6.69
CA LYS A 34 8.00 -6.39 -6.74
C LYS A 34 8.54 -6.16 -8.15
N GLU A 35 9.04 -7.20 -8.82
CA GLU A 35 9.60 -7.10 -10.18
C GLU A 35 8.58 -6.56 -11.18
N ARG A 36 7.33 -7.03 -11.06
CA ARG A 36 6.22 -6.58 -11.90
C ARG A 36 5.64 -5.23 -11.47
N GLY A 37 6.03 -4.69 -10.32
CA GLY A 37 5.52 -3.45 -9.76
C GLY A 37 4.01 -3.50 -9.46
N LEU A 38 3.50 -4.62 -8.93
CA LEU A 38 2.09 -4.71 -8.54
C LEU A 38 1.75 -3.78 -7.38
N GLY A 39 0.56 -3.19 -7.44
CA GLY A 39 -0.06 -2.50 -6.32
C GLY A 39 -0.67 -3.47 -5.30
N PHE A 40 -0.58 -3.14 -4.01
CA PHE A 40 -1.27 -3.83 -2.93
C PHE A 40 -2.17 -2.83 -2.19
N THR A 41 -3.49 -3.01 -2.27
CA THR A 41 -4.43 -2.11 -1.59
C THR A 41 -4.69 -2.62 -0.18
N CYS A 42 -4.12 -1.95 0.82
CA CYS A 42 -4.20 -2.38 2.20
C CYS A 42 -5.21 -1.53 2.97
N CYS A 43 -6.03 -2.20 3.79
CA CYS A 43 -7.10 -1.58 4.56
C CYS A 43 -6.90 -1.86 6.07
N PRO A 44 -5.96 -1.19 6.76
CA PRO A 44 -5.58 -1.51 8.13
C PRO A 44 -6.77 -1.59 9.10
N VAL A 45 -7.67 -0.60 9.07
CA VAL A 45 -8.81 -0.58 9.99
C VAL A 45 -9.76 -1.73 9.69
N SER A 46 -10.15 -1.95 8.43
CA SER A 46 -10.98 -3.09 7.99
C SER A 46 -10.39 -4.45 8.43
N ASN A 47 -9.07 -4.64 8.26
CA ASN A 47 -8.38 -5.87 8.68
C ASN A 47 -8.59 -6.20 10.18
N SER A 48 -8.71 -5.17 11.03
CA SER A 48 -8.93 -5.34 12.47
C SER A 48 -10.35 -5.82 12.81
N PHE A 49 -11.30 -5.73 11.88
CA PHE A 49 -12.67 -6.23 12.03
C PHE A 49 -12.86 -7.64 11.46
N VAL A 50 -12.13 -7.98 10.39
CA VAL A 50 -12.31 -9.23 9.64
C VAL A 50 -11.24 -10.28 9.95
N THR A 51 -10.16 -9.87 10.63
CA THR A 51 -9.12 -10.75 11.15
C THR A 51 -8.80 -10.39 12.60
N GLU A 52 -7.92 -11.15 13.25
CA GLU A 52 -7.52 -10.87 14.64
C GLU A 52 -6.68 -9.60 14.80
N GLN A 53 -6.12 -9.05 13.72
CA GLN A 53 -5.12 -7.97 13.78
C GLN A 53 -5.22 -7.00 12.60
N MET A 54 -4.67 -5.79 12.76
CA MET A 54 -4.57 -4.77 11.71
C MET A 54 -3.73 -5.19 10.50
N LYS A 55 -2.88 -6.22 10.65
CA LYS A 55 -1.85 -6.63 9.68
C LYS A 55 -0.75 -5.58 9.45
N ALA A 56 -0.46 -4.78 10.47
CA ALA A 56 0.51 -3.68 10.39
C ALA A 56 1.92 -4.17 10.00
N ASP A 57 2.38 -5.27 10.59
CA ASP A 57 3.71 -5.84 10.32
C ASP A 57 3.83 -6.34 8.87
N GLU A 58 2.81 -7.02 8.35
CA GLU A 58 2.79 -7.46 6.95
C GLU A 58 2.74 -6.27 5.99
N ILE A 59 1.90 -5.28 6.25
CA ILE A 59 1.79 -4.07 5.42
C ILE A 59 3.14 -3.33 5.36
N VAL A 60 3.76 -3.11 6.52
CA VAL A 60 5.00 -2.33 6.61
C VAL A 60 6.21 -3.11 6.10
N SER A 61 6.26 -4.43 6.29
CA SER A 61 7.32 -5.26 5.70
C SER A 61 7.27 -5.22 4.18
N LEU A 62 6.08 -5.26 3.56
CA LEU A 62 5.93 -5.13 2.10
C LEU A 62 6.34 -3.74 1.60
N LEU A 63 5.93 -2.67 2.30
CA LEU A 63 6.34 -1.30 1.99
C LEU A 63 7.86 -1.16 2.02
N ARG A 64 8.51 -1.63 3.09
CA ARG A 64 9.97 -1.57 3.28
C ARG A 64 10.73 -2.50 2.35
N ALA A 65 10.11 -3.58 1.88
CA ALA A 65 10.63 -4.43 0.81
C ALA A 65 10.56 -3.76 -0.58
N GLY A 66 9.92 -2.58 -0.69
CA GLY A 66 9.82 -1.80 -1.92
C GLY A 66 8.64 -2.18 -2.82
N LEU A 67 7.62 -2.84 -2.28
CA LEU A 67 6.37 -3.07 -3.00
C LEU A 67 5.49 -1.82 -2.95
N ARG A 68 4.61 -1.68 -3.96
CA ARG A 68 3.69 -0.55 -4.07
C ARG A 68 2.46 -0.74 -3.17
N VAL A 69 2.68 -0.60 -1.87
CA VAL A 69 1.61 -0.64 -0.86
C VAL A 69 0.84 0.69 -0.86
N THR A 70 -0.49 0.61 -0.84
CA THR A 70 -1.40 1.76 -0.72
C THR A 70 -2.29 1.58 0.51
N ILE A 71 -2.76 2.68 1.09
CA ILE A 71 -3.69 2.66 2.24
C ILE A 71 -5.08 3.11 1.80
N ASN A 72 -6.08 2.31 2.13
CA ASN A 72 -7.45 2.45 1.67
C ASN A 72 -8.43 2.22 2.84
N SER A 73 -9.68 2.68 2.69
CA SER A 73 -10.70 2.59 3.74
C SER A 73 -11.58 1.35 3.66
N ASP A 74 -11.55 0.62 2.53
CA ASP A 74 -12.52 -0.43 2.22
C ASP A 74 -13.96 0.12 2.25
N ASP A 75 -14.78 -0.28 3.22
CA ASP A 75 -16.12 0.22 3.49
C ASP A 75 -16.13 1.24 4.66
N PRO A 76 -15.78 2.52 4.47
CA PRO A 76 -15.60 3.49 5.56
C PRO A 76 -16.85 3.71 6.42
N ALA A 77 -18.05 3.60 5.82
CA ALA A 77 -19.31 3.73 6.55
C ALA A 77 -19.57 2.54 7.50
N TYR A 78 -19.05 1.36 7.16
CA TYR A 78 -19.20 0.15 7.97
C TYR A 78 -18.13 0.06 9.06
N PHE A 79 -16.88 0.38 8.73
CA PHE A 79 -15.75 0.30 9.66
C PHE A 79 -15.51 1.58 10.47
N GLY A 80 -16.20 2.69 10.14
CA GLY A 80 -16.12 3.95 10.87
C GLY A 80 -14.80 4.71 10.68
N ALA A 81 -14.06 4.45 9.60
CA ALA A 81 -12.75 5.03 9.35
C ALA A 81 -12.57 5.36 7.86
N TYR A 82 -12.32 6.63 7.56
CA TYR A 82 -11.95 7.08 6.22
C TYR A 82 -10.45 6.88 5.98
N VAL A 83 -10.00 7.21 4.76
CA VAL A 83 -8.59 6.98 4.37
C VAL A 83 -7.59 7.66 5.31
N GLY A 84 -7.87 8.88 5.78
CA GLY A 84 -7.01 9.60 6.72
C GLY A 84 -6.85 8.86 8.05
N ASP A 85 -7.95 8.30 8.57
CA ASP A 85 -7.94 7.51 9.82
C ASP A 85 -7.11 6.24 9.66
N ASN A 86 -7.15 5.59 8.49
CA ASN A 86 -6.32 4.41 8.20
C ASN A 86 -4.82 4.75 8.14
N TYR A 87 -4.45 5.91 7.58
CA TYR A 87 -3.08 6.40 7.61
C TYR A 87 -2.60 6.64 9.04
N ILE A 88 -3.40 7.31 9.86
CA ILE A 88 -3.08 7.61 11.27
C ILE A 88 -2.92 6.31 12.06
N ALA A 89 -3.90 5.42 11.99
CA ALA A 89 -3.91 4.16 12.74
C ALA A 89 -2.68 3.30 12.42
N LEU A 90 -2.33 3.16 11.13
CA LEU A 90 -1.14 2.42 10.73
C LEU A 90 0.16 3.11 11.19
N ALA A 91 0.23 4.44 11.07
CA ALA A 91 1.41 5.20 11.46
C ALA A 91 1.68 5.08 12.97
N GLU A 92 0.64 5.19 13.79
CA GLU A 92 0.73 5.06 15.24
C GLU A 92 1.10 3.63 15.66
N GLN A 93 0.49 2.61 15.03
CA GLN A 93 0.75 1.22 15.38
C GLN A 93 2.14 0.75 14.93
N ALA A 94 2.60 1.14 13.75
CA ALA A 94 3.85 0.64 13.17
C ALA A 94 5.03 1.63 13.25
N GLY A 95 4.83 2.82 13.84
CA GLY A 95 5.86 3.85 13.97
C GLY A 95 6.36 4.37 12.62
N LEU A 96 5.46 4.62 11.67
CA LEU A 96 5.84 5.07 10.32
C LEU A 96 6.44 6.47 10.35
N SER A 97 7.54 6.65 9.64
CA SER A 97 8.13 7.95 9.37
C SER A 97 7.28 8.76 8.39
N HIS A 98 7.44 10.09 8.40
CA HIS A 98 6.80 10.95 7.39
C HIS A 98 7.20 10.57 5.96
N THR A 99 8.45 10.13 5.74
CA THR A 99 8.92 9.65 4.43
C THR A 99 8.15 8.40 3.98
N GLU A 100 7.88 7.45 4.88
CA GLU A 100 7.05 6.28 4.57
C GLU A 100 5.59 6.66 4.27
N LEU A 101 5.01 7.62 5.00
CA LEU A 101 3.67 8.13 4.71
C LEU A 101 3.58 8.78 3.33
N VAL A 102 4.61 9.55 2.94
CA VAL A 102 4.69 10.11 1.60
C VAL A 102 4.86 9.00 0.55
N GLN A 103 5.66 7.96 0.83
CA GLN A 103 5.81 6.83 -0.08
C GLN A 103 4.48 6.08 -0.30
N LEU A 104 3.68 5.88 0.75
CA LEU A 104 2.33 5.31 0.64
C LEU A 104 1.43 6.17 -0.27
N ALA A 105 1.50 7.49 -0.15
CA ALA A 105 0.75 8.40 -1.01
C ALA A 105 1.24 8.35 -2.48
N ILE A 106 2.55 8.32 -2.73
CA ILE A 106 3.13 8.15 -4.07
C ILE A 106 2.68 6.81 -4.68
N ASN A 107 2.76 5.73 -3.92
CA ASN A 107 2.34 4.40 -4.34
C ASN A 107 0.87 4.36 -4.79
N SER A 108 -0.01 5.16 -4.16
CA SER A 108 -1.42 5.23 -4.56
C SER A 108 -1.62 5.71 -6.00
N PHE A 109 -0.76 6.62 -6.47
CA PHE A 109 -0.77 7.07 -7.87
C PHE A 109 -0.03 6.10 -8.79
N GLU A 110 1.08 5.50 -8.34
CA GLU A 110 1.81 4.48 -9.11
C GLU A 110 0.98 3.22 -9.39
N ALA A 111 0.15 2.81 -8.42
CA ALA A 111 -0.77 1.68 -8.54
C ALA A 111 -2.11 2.03 -9.22
N SER A 112 -2.33 3.31 -9.57
CA SER A 112 -3.56 3.75 -10.20
C SER A 112 -3.59 3.48 -11.71
N TRP A 113 -4.80 3.39 -12.27
CA TRP A 113 -5.03 3.32 -13.71
C TRP A 113 -5.06 4.69 -14.41
N LEU A 114 -4.37 5.68 -13.84
CA LEU A 114 -4.19 6.97 -14.49
C LEU A 114 -3.27 6.84 -15.71
N THR A 115 -3.42 7.77 -16.65
CA THR A 115 -2.43 7.93 -17.72
C THR A 115 -1.08 8.34 -17.11
N PRO A 116 0.05 8.04 -17.79
CA PRO A 116 1.38 8.39 -17.29
C PRO A 116 1.52 9.87 -16.95
N GLU A 117 0.93 10.76 -17.74
CA GLU A 117 1.01 12.22 -17.57
C GLU A 117 0.26 12.66 -16.30
N ARG A 118 -0.95 12.14 -16.09
CA ARG A 118 -1.74 12.46 -14.89
C ARG A 118 -1.08 11.90 -13.63
N ARG A 119 -0.54 10.68 -13.72
CA ARG A 119 0.20 10.05 -12.62
C ARG A 119 1.40 10.90 -12.22
N ALA A 120 2.24 11.29 -13.17
CA ALA A 120 3.42 12.12 -12.91
C ALA A 120 3.00 13.45 -12.24
N ALA A 121 1.99 14.13 -12.77
CA ALA A 121 1.50 15.38 -12.20
C ALA A 121 1.01 15.26 -10.75
N TYR A 122 0.34 14.17 -10.37
CA TYR A 122 -0.07 13.96 -8.98
C TYR A 122 1.09 13.57 -8.06
N ILE A 123 2.03 12.76 -8.54
CA ILE A 123 3.23 12.41 -7.78
C ILE A 123 4.05 13.66 -7.49
N ASP A 124 4.21 14.56 -8.46
CA ASP A 124 4.92 15.82 -8.27
C ASP A 124 4.22 16.68 -7.21
N ARG A 125 2.89 16.77 -7.22
CA ARG A 125 2.13 17.47 -6.18
C ARG A 125 2.33 16.88 -4.78
N VAL A 126 2.47 15.56 -4.67
CA VAL A 126 2.77 14.90 -3.38
C VAL A 126 4.19 15.26 -2.92
N LYS A 127 5.16 15.25 -3.83
CA LYS A 127 6.55 15.62 -3.56
C LYS A 127 6.67 17.08 -3.13
N ASP A 128 6.00 17.99 -3.83
CA ASP A 128 5.96 19.42 -3.50
C ASP A 128 5.39 19.64 -2.09
N TYR A 129 4.25 19.00 -1.79
CA TYR A 129 3.64 19.07 -0.46
C TYR A 129 4.58 18.55 0.65
N ALA A 130 5.31 17.46 0.38
CA ALA A 130 6.28 16.91 1.32
C ALA A 130 7.48 17.86 1.54
N ALA A 131 7.99 18.45 0.46
CA ALA A 131 9.09 19.41 0.48
C ALA A 131 8.73 20.68 1.28
N ASP A 132 7.54 21.23 1.06
CA ASP A 132 7.01 22.38 1.80
C ASP A 132 6.89 22.13 3.31
N ARG A 133 6.84 20.85 3.72
CA ARG A 133 6.80 20.41 5.13
C ARG A 133 8.15 19.91 5.64
N GLY A 134 9.23 20.06 4.87
CA GLY A 134 10.58 19.66 5.26
C GLY A 134 10.79 18.15 5.32
N VAL A 135 9.95 17.36 4.65
CA VAL A 135 10.11 15.90 4.55
C VAL A 135 11.04 15.60 3.37
N ALA A 136 12.27 15.20 3.66
CA ALA A 136 13.22 14.78 2.64
C ALA A 136 12.85 13.38 2.11
N LEU A 137 12.67 13.28 0.79
CA LEU A 137 12.48 12.00 0.10
C LEU A 137 13.84 11.47 -0.37
N PRO A 138 14.05 10.14 -0.30
CA PRO A 138 15.24 9.53 -0.88
C PRO A 138 15.29 9.81 -2.39
N SER A 139 16.50 10.08 -2.88
CA SER A 139 16.81 10.32 -4.29
C SER A 139 16.62 9.09 -5.17
#